data_AF-A0A177NHV8-F1
#
_entry.id   AF-A0A177NHV8-F1
#
_cell.length_a   1.000
_cell.length_b   1.000
_cell.length_c   1.000
_cell.angle_alpha   90.00
_cell.angle_beta   90.00
_cell.angle_gamma   90.00
#
_symmetry.space_group_name_H-M   'P 1'
#
loop_
_entity.id
_entity.type
_entity.pdbx_description
1 polymer ?
#
loop_
_entity_poly.entity_id
_entity_poly.type
_entity_poly.pdbx_seq_one_letter_code
_entity_poly.pdbx_strand_id
1 'polypeptide(L)'
;MNWTANCKTAAMAGVLMLSAASAWAAPTSFNFTRITSNPEQPDVGSQLQMDVYNTTDASAFLNQSLTNQILFTFANSAQTAANIAEIYFDDSGFLASQTAILNSLGGFTSFSPVSWTKPNGTLKNVVLPGGNNADPNFEPTPYFGANVDQGNPSLGVNTGSDVLGILVSLNNGYSFDDISSALTGGALRIGMHVRSIGAAGASDSYINNRIPTETISGVPLPASAWMFLSGLVGFLGWQRRKAAA
;
A
#
# COMPACT_ATOMS: atom_id res chain seq x y z
N MET A 1 9.23 -50.45 -64.42
CA MET A 1 10.12 -49.75 -63.47
C MET A 1 9.75 -48.27 -63.50
N ASN A 2 8.82 -47.84 -62.64
CA ASN A 2 8.44 -46.43 -62.53
C ASN A 2 8.88 -45.91 -61.16
N TRP A 3 9.62 -44.80 -61.22
CA TRP A 3 10.29 -44.12 -60.12
C TRP A 3 9.31 -43.28 -59.30
N THR A 4 9.38 -43.40 -57.98
CA THR A 4 8.76 -42.51 -56.99
C THR A 4 9.52 -41.18 -56.89
N ALA A 5 8.80 -40.05 -56.92
CA ALA A 5 9.34 -38.76 -56.49
C ALA A 5 8.62 -38.30 -55.22
N ASN A 6 9.41 -38.05 -54.19
CA ASN A 6 9.04 -37.80 -52.81
C ASN A 6 8.51 -36.38 -52.59
N CYS A 7 7.40 -36.28 -51.85
CA CYS A 7 6.88 -35.04 -51.28
C CYS A 7 7.75 -34.64 -50.07
N LYS A 8 8.37 -33.46 -50.09
CA LYS A 8 9.01 -32.86 -48.91
C LYS A 8 8.14 -31.70 -48.45
N THR A 9 7.48 -31.84 -47.31
CA THR A 9 6.88 -30.72 -46.59
C THR A 9 7.60 -30.58 -45.26
N ALA A 10 8.37 -29.50 -45.13
CA ALA A 10 9.03 -29.12 -43.89
C ALA A 10 7.99 -28.50 -42.95
N ALA A 11 7.74 -29.13 -41.80
CA ALA A 11 6.94 -28.54 -40.74
C ALA A 11 7.86 -27.70 -39.84
N MET A 12 7.70 -26.38 -39.90
CA MET A 12 8.39 -25.42 -39.05
C MET A 12 7.54 -25.22 -37.78
N ALA A 13 7.96 -25.80 -36.66
CA ALA A 13 7.29 -25.64 -35.37
C ALA A 13 7.75 -24.32 -34.71
N GLY A 14 6.87 -23.32 -34.68
CA GLY A 14 7.08 -22.09 -33.91
C GLY A 14 6.74 -22.31 -32.44
N VAL A 15 7.74 -22.16 -31.56
CA VAL A 15 7.54 -22.14 -30.10
C VAL A 15 6.95 -20.78 -29.73
N LEU A 16 5.71 -20.76 -29.26
CA LEU A 16 5.05 -19.57 -28.74
C LEU A 16 5.44 -19.43 -27.25
N MET A 17 6.29 -18.46 -26.93
CA MET A 17 6.58 -18.08 -25.54
C MET A 17 5.39 -17.27 -24.99
N LEU A 18 4.52 -17.91 -24.21
CA LEU A 18 3.53 -17.19 -23.39
C LEU A 18 4.28 -16.54 -22.23
N SER A 19 4.52 -15.23 -22.31
CA SER A 19 4.90 -14.45 -21.12
C SER A 19 3.66 -14.33 -20.25
N ALA A 20 3.58 -15.13 -19.18
CA ALA A 20 2.61 -14.88 -18.12
C ALA A 20 2.89 -13.49 -17.54
N ALA A 21 1.94 -12.57 -17.69
CA ALA A 21 1.97 -11.34 -16.91
C ALA A 21 1.81 -11.74 -15.44
N SER A 22 2.85 -11.54 -14.64
CA SER A 22 2.80 -11.76 -13.20
C SER A 22 1.69 -10.89 -12.62
N ALA A 23 0.60 -11.50 -12.14
CA ALA A 23 -0.35 -10.80 -11.29
C ALA A 23 0.36 -10.52 -9.96
N TRP A 24 0.60 -9.26 -9.64
CA TRP A 24 1.07 -8.87 -8.31
C TRP A 24 -0.06 -9.07 -7.33
N ALA A 25 0.24 -9.56 -6.12
CA ALA A 25 -0.77 -9.64 -5.09
C ALA A 25 -1.15 -8.21 -4.69
N ALA A 26 -2.45 -7.97 -4.52
CA ALA A 26 -2.94 -6.68 -4.06
C ALA A 26 -2.43 -6.44 -2.62
N PRO A 27 -2.12 -5.19 -2.23
CA PRO A 27 -1.82 -4.89 -0.84
C PRO A 27 -3.00 -5.25 0.07
N THR A 28 -2.79 -5.30 1.38
CA THR A 28 -3.90 -5.36 2.34
C THR A 28 -4.28 -3.94 2.75
N SER A 29 -5.52 -3.52 2.48
CA SER A 29 -5.99 -2.15 2.79
C SER A 29 -6.74 -2.08 4.12
N PHE A 30 -6.60 -0.95 4.81
CA PHE A 30 -7.33 -0.60 6.01
C PHE A 30 -7.83 0.84 5.93
N ASN A 31 -9.04 1.07 6.41
CA ASN A 31 -9.56 2.39 6.74
C ASN A 31 -9.39 2.66 8.25
N PHE A 32 -9.91 3.80 8.73
CA PHE A 32 -9.67 4.25 10.08
C PHE A 32 -10.96 4.60 10.84
N THR A 33 -10.91 4.46 12.16
CA THR A 33 -11.95 4.95 13.08
C THR A 33 -11.41 6.11 13.89
N ARG A 34 -12.23 7.17 14.01
CA ARG A 34 -11.94 8.33 14.83
C ARG A 34 -11.94 7.97 16.32
N ILE A 35 -10.96 8.48 17.06
CA ILE A 35 -10.82 8.26 18.52
C ILE A 35 -11.00 9.54 19.35
N THR A 36 -11.08 10.70 18.69
CA THR A 36 -11.37 12.00 19.31
C THR A 36 -12.84 12.37 19.14
N SER A 37 -13.42 13.01 20.15
CA SER A 37 -14.83 13.42 20.11
C SER A 37 -14.96 14.89 19.72
N ASN A 38 -14.96 15.18 18.42
CA ASN A 38 -15.28 16.50 17.87
C ASN A 38 -16.59 16.42 17.06
N PRO A 39 -17.76 16.47 17.72
CA PRO A 39 -19.05 16.19 17.09
C PRO A 39 -19.45 17.23 16.02
N GLU A 40 -18.87 18.43 16.06
CA GLU A 40 -19.15 19.51 15.12
C GLU A 40 -18.44 19.32 13.76
N GLN A 41 -17.59 18.30 13.63
CA GLN A 41 -16.74 18.08 12.46
C GLN A 41 -17.09 16.76 11.76
N PRO A 42 -17.03 16.74 10.41
CA PRO A 42 -17.26 15.52 9.67
C PRO A 42 -16.21 14.47 10.06
N ASP A 43 -16.67 13.24 10.27
CA ASP A 43 -15.78 12.10 10.44
C ASP A 43 -15.20 11.72 9.08
N VAL A 44 -13.88 11.80 8.95
CA VAL A 44 -13.18 11.49 7.70
C VAL A 44 -12.55 10.08 7.71
N GLY A 45 -12.82 9.24 8.71
CA GLY A 45 -12.18 7.92 8.84
C GLY A 45 -12.30 7.01 7.61
N SER A 46 -13.40 7.13 6.85
CA SER A 46 -13.67 6.34 5.64
C SER A 46 -12.93 6.81 4.38
N GLN A 47 -12.45 8.06 4.34
CA GLN A 47 -11.67 8.57 3.19
C GLN A 47 -10.17 8.33 3.35
N LEU A 48 -9.73 8.03 4.58
CA LEU A 48 -8.34 7.73 4.94
C LEU A 48 -8.06 6.26 4.66
N GLN A 49 -6.94 5.99 4.01
CA GLN A 49 -6.56 4.65 3.61
C GLN A 49 -5.10 4.38 3.96
N MET A 50 -4.84 3.16 4.44
CA MET A 50 -3.52 2.59 4.57
C MET A 50 -3.45 1.27 3.80
N ASP A 51 -2.47 1.13 2.94
CA ASP A 51 -2.17 -0.12 2.26
C ASP A 51 -0.87 -0.72 2.78
N VAL A 52 -0.85 -2.04 2.98
CA VAL A 52 0.32 -2.77 3.45
C VAL A 52 0.76 -3.76 2.40
N TYR A 53 1.98 -3.60 1.91
CA TYR A 53 2.62 -4.46 0.92
C TYR A 53 3.62 -5.38 1.61
N ASN A 54 3.58 -6.67 1.27
CA ASN A 54 4.63 -7.61 1.66
C ASN A 54 5.96 -7.27 0.96
N THR A 55 7.04 -7.95 1.32
CA THR A 55 8.38 -7.68 0.77
C THR A 55 8.45 -7.81 -0.76
N THR A 56 7.79 -8.81 -1.34
CA THR A 56 7.80 -9.06 -2.79
C THR A 56 7.07 -7.95 -3.54
N ASP A 57 5.86 -7.61 -3.09
CA ASP A 57 5.04 -6.59 -3.74
C ASP A 57 5.63 -5.19 -3.53
N ALA A 58 6.18 -4.89 -2.35
CA ALA A 58 6.91 -3.65 -2.10
C ALA A 58 8.17 -3.55 -2.99
N SER A 59 8.89 -4.65 -3.19
CA SER A 59 10.07 -4.69 -4.08
C SER A 59 9.69 -4.37 -5.52
N ALA A 60 8.59 -4.96 -6.01
CA ALA A 60 8.05 -4.70 -7.33
C ALA A 60 7.55 -3.25 -7.46
N PHE A 61 6.76 -2.79 -6.49
CA PHE A 61 6.18 -1.44 -6.47
C PHE A 61 7.24 -0.34 -6.47
N LEU A 62 8.30 -0.51 -5.68
CA LEU A 62 9.40 0.45 -5.58
C LEU A 62 10.49 0.23 -6.63
N ASN A 63 10.39 -0.83 -7.44
CA ASN A 63 11.43 -1.27 -8.37
C ASN A 63 12.81 -1.40 -7.69
N GLN A 64 12.84 -2.01 -6.51
CA GLN A 64 14.02 -2.14 -5.64
C GLN A 64 14.05 -3.53 -5.01
N SER A 65 15.25 -4.08 -4.78
CA SER A 65 15.38 -5.35 -4.05
C SER A 65 15.32 -5.07 -2.55
N LEU A 66 14.24 -5.51 -1.91
CA LEU A 66 14.05 -5.41 -0.47
C LEU A 66 14.25 -6.78 0.19
N THR A 67 14.59 -6.79 1.47
CA THR A 67 14.73 -8.03 2.24
C THR A 67 14.16 -7.82 3.63
N ASN A 68 13.20 -8.66 4.01
CA ASN A 68 12.52 -8.61 5.32
C ASN A 68 11.95 -7.22 5.66
N GLN A 69 11.41 -6.54 4.64
CA GLN A 69 10.82 -5.22 4.75
C GLN A 69 9.41 -5.22 4.19
N ILE A 70 8.56 -4.37 4.75
CA ILE A 70 7.20 -4.13 4.28
C ILE A 70 7.03 -2.63 4.04
N LEU A 71 6.10 -2.29 3.15
CA LEU A 71 5.76 -0.91 2.83
C LEU A 71 4.34 -0.63 3.33
N PHE A 72 4.22 0.39 4.17
CA PHE A 72 2.95 1.04 4.45
C PHE A 72 2.81 2.23 3.51
N THR A 73 1.69 2.35 2.81
CA THR A 73 1.34 3.59 2.12
C THR A 73 0.11 4.22 2.73
N PHE A 74 0.03 5.54 2.67
CA PHE A 74 -1.05 6.33 3.25
C PHE A 74 -1.60 7.27 2.21
N ALA A 75 -2.91 7.24 2.05
CA ALA A 75 -3.63 8.05 1.08
C ALA A 75 -4.88 8.68 1.72
N ASN A 76 -5.33 9.77 1.12
CA ASN A 76 -6.59 10.43 1.47
C ASN A 76 -7.37 10.69 0.18
N SER A 77 -8.51 10.01 -0.01
CA SER A 77 -9.35 10.20 -1.20
C SER A 77 -9.99 11.60 -1.31
N ALA A 78 -9.83 12.45 -0.29
CA ALA A 78 -10.06 13.89 -0.29
C ALA A 78 -11.50 14.34 -0.63
N GLN A 79 -12.52 13.53 -0.31
CA GLN A 79 -13.93 13.94 -0.45
C GLN A 79 -14.26 15.13 0.45
N THR A 80 -13.69 15.13 1.66
CA THR A 80 -13.67 16.25 2.60
C THR A 80 -12.23 16.73 2.75
N ALA A 81 -12.02 18.05 2.77
CA ALA A 81 -10.70 18.62 3.04
C ALA A 81 -10.18 18.07 4.38
N ALA A 82 -9.00 17.46 4.36
CA ALA A 82 -8.35 16.89 5.54
C ALA A 82 -6.88 16.62 5.21
N ASN A 83 -5.99 16.83 6.17
CA ASN A 83 -4.56 16.65 5.99
C ASN A 83 -4.01 15.65 7.00
N ILE A 84 -3.53 14.49 6.53
CA ILE A 84 -2.76 13.58 7.39
C ILE A 84 -1.43 14.30 7.69
N ALA A 85 -1.22 14.64 8.96
CA ALA A 85 -0.07 15.45 9.37
C ALA A 85 0.95 14.65 10.18
N GLU A 86 0.50 13.64 10.91
CA GLU A 86 1.34 12.81 11.76
C GLU A 86 0.86 11.36 11.67
N ILE A 87 1.81 10.42 11.68
CA ILE A 87 1.58 8.98 11.66
C ILE A 87 2.42 8.35 12.76
N TYR A 88 1.80 7.48 13.54
CA TYR A 88 2.40 6.77 14.66
C TYR A 88 2.14 5.27 14.53
N PHE A 89 3.10 4.49 14.98
CA PHE A 89 2.96 3.04 15.11
C PHE A 89 2.90 2.72 16.59
N ASP A 90 1.95 1.89 16.98
CA ASP A 90 1.85 1.25 18.28
C ASP A 90 2.06 -0.23 18.04
N ASP A 91 3.29 -0.65 18.29
CA ASP A 91 3.87 -1.93 17.95
C ASP A 91 4.31 -2.67 19.22
N SER A 92 3.87 -3.92 19.33
CA SER A 92 4.24 -4.82 20.43
C SER A 92 5.52 -5.63 20.16
N GLY A 93 6.41 -5.15 19.29
CA GLY A 93 7.71 -5.76 19.00
C GLY A 93 7.82 -6.49 17.67
N PHE A 94 6.92 -6.24 16.71
CA PHE A 94 7.01 -6.83 15.37
C PHE A 94 8.00 -6.08 14.47
N LEU A 95 8.18 -4.77 14.71
CA LEU A 95 8.96 -3.90 13.84
C LEU A 95 10.40 -3.73 14.38
N ALA A 96 11.39 -3.85 13.50
CA ALA A 96 12.80 -3.68 13.85
C ALA A 96 13.27 -2.24 13.68
N SER A 97 12.96 -1.63 12.52
CA SER A 97 13.36 -0.26 12.23
C SER A 97 12.55 0.34 11.07
N GLN A 98 12.26 1.64 11.16
CA GLN A 98 11.78 2.42 10.02
C GLN A 98 12.98 2.79 9.14
N THR A 99 13.06 2.21 7.95
CA THR A 99 14.22 2.34 7.07
C THR A 99 14.12 3.49 6.09
N ALA A 100 12.91 3.88 5.69
CA ALA A 100 12.71 5.00 4.78
C ALA A 100 11.33 5.65 4.95
N ILE A 101 11.27 6.94 4.64
CA ILE A 101 10.03 7.69 4.38
C ILE A 101 10.08 8.12 2.91
N LEU A 102 9.01 7.80 2.17
CA LEU A 102 8.92 7.97 0.72
C LEU A 102 7.87 9.05 0.41
N ASN A 103 8.34 10.27 0.21
CA ASN A 103 7.52 11.47 0.05
C ASN A 103 6.92 11.67 -1.36
N SER A 104 7.24 10.77 -2.29
CA SER A 104 6.93 10.94 -3.72
C SER A 104 6.42 9.65 -4.38
N LEU A 105 5.62 8.85 -3.65
CA LEU A 105 4.92 7.69 -4.23
C LEU A 105 3.68 8.11 -5.03
N GLY A 106 3.13 9.27 -4.73
CA GLY A 106 2.04 9.92 -5.45
C GLY A 106 1.95 11.37 -4.98
N GLY A 107 1.69 12.30 -5.90
CA GLY A 107 1.67 13.73 -5.58
C GLY A 107 2.99 14.21 -4.96
N PHE A 108 2.90 15.11 -4.00
CA PHE A 108 4.05 15.58 -3.23
C PHE A 108 3.69 15.74 -1.76
N THR A 109 4.47 15.08 -0.90
CA THR A 109 4.40 15.22 0.55
C THR A 109 5.77 15.59 1.11
N SER A 110 5.84 16.06 2.35
CA SER A 110 7.10 16.32 3.05
C SER A 110 6.99 15.87 4.49
N PHE A 111 7.48 14.66 4.74
CA PHE A 111 7.55 14.03 6.04
C PHE A 111 8.99 13.70 6.41
N SER A 112 9.27 13.87 7.69
CA SER A 112 10.48 13.42 8.37
C SER A 112 10.14 12.46 9.51
N PRO A 113 11.10 11.63 9.98
CA PRO A 113 10.87 10.80 11.15
C PRO A 113 10.45 11.64 12.36
N VAL A 114 9.54 11.09 13.17
CA VAL A 114 9.15 11.71 14.44
C VAL A 114 10.40 11.94 15.31
N SER A 115 10.51 13.14 15.89
CA SER A 115 11.59 13.42 16.86
C SER A 115 11.24 12.84 18.24
N TRP A 116 11.89 11.73 18.57
CA TRP A 116 11.68 10.99 19.82
C TRP A 116 12.58 11.43 20.97
N THR A 117 13.61 12.21 20.70
CA THR A 117 14.59 12.64 21.70
C THR A 117 14.59 14.15 21.84
N LYS A 118 14.57 14.62 23.08
CA LYS A 118 14.82 16.03 23.41
C LYS A 118 16.29 16.39 23.12
N PRO A 119 16.64 17.69 23.03
CA PRO A 119 18.03 18.11 22.84
C PRO A 119 19.02 17.58 23.89
N ASN A 120 18.54 17.20 25.08
CA ASN A 120 19.35 16.62 26.15
C ASN A 120 19.48 15.08 26.08
N GLY A 121 19.04 14.45 24.99
CA GLY A 121 19.12 12.99 24.79
C GLY A 121 18.04 12.16 25.48
N THR A 122 17.17 12.76 26.30
CA THR A 122 16.06 12.03 26.94
C THR A 122 14.89 11.85 25.98
N LEU A 123 14.10 10.78 26.17
CA LEU A 123 12.91 10.54 25.36
C LEU A 123 11.86 11.67 25.56
N LYS A 124 11.27 12.09 24.44
CA LYS A 124 10.11 12.98 24.39
C LYS A 124 8.86 12.14 24.64
N ASN A 125 7.91 12.71 25.37
CA ASN A 125 6.56 12.15 25.45
C ASN A 125 5.84 12.44 24.13
N VAL A 126 5.98 11.53 23.16
CA VAL A 126 5.25 11.56 21.90
C VAL A 126 3.94 10.82 22.13
N VAL A 127 2.82 11.50 21.88
CA VAL A 127 1.48 10.94 22.09
C VAL A 127 0.62 11.25 20.87
N LEU A 128 -0.20 10.29 20.46
CA LEU A 128 -1.30 10.56 19.54
C LEU A 128 -2.37 11.36 20.31
N PRO A 129 -2.81 12.55 19.84
CA PRO A 129 -3.85 13.30 20.53
C PRO A 129 -5.12 12.45 20.72
N GLY A 130 -5.60 12.31 21.96
CA GLY A 130 -6.75 11.44 22.25
C GLY A 130 -6.46 9.94 22.23
N GLY A 131 -5.19 9.52 22.07
CA GLY A 131 -4.78 8.11 22.12
C GLY A 131 -5.13 7.39 23.42
N ASN A 132 -5.26 8.15 24.52
CA ASN A 132 -5.73 7.67 25.83
C ASN A 132 -7.25 7.40 25.90
N ASN A 133 -8.00 7.71 24.84
CA ASN A 133 -9.42 7.37 24.71
C ASN A 133 -9.62 6.03 23.98
N ALA A 134 -8.57 5.46 23.38
CA ALA A 134 -8.62 4.16 22.74
C ALA A 134 -8.63 3.04 23.81
N ASP A 135 -9.18 1.88 23.45
CA ASP A 135 -9.17 0.68 24.31
C ASP A 135 -8.51 -0.51 23.58
N PRO A 136 -7.31 -0.97 24.02
CA PRO A 136 -6.47 -0.33 25.06
C PRO A 136 -5.93 1.04 24.58
N ASN A 137 -5.31 1.82 25.49
CA ASN A 137 -4.66 3.08 25.13
C ASN A 137 -3.72 2.91 23.93
N PHE A 138 -3.67 3.89 23.03
CA PHE A 138 -2.68 3.92 21.95
C PHE A 138 -1.35 4.45 22.48
N GLU A 139 -0.31 3.63 22.40
CA GLU A 139 1.03 3.89 22.93
C GLU A 139 2.04 3.91 21.77
N PRO A 140 2.39 5.11 21.24
CA PRO A 140 3.34 5.22 20.14
C PRO A 140 4.70 4.58 20.46
N THR A 141 5.13 3.60 19.66
CA THR A 141 6.43 2.95 19.76
C THR A 141 7.55 3.90 19.35
N PRO A 142 8.56 4.11 20.20
CA PRO A 142 9.68 4.98 19.88
C PRO A 142 10.36 4.62 18.55
N TYR A 143 10.80 5.65 17.85
CA TYR A 143 11.51 5.57 16.56
C TYR A 143 10.68 5.14 15.35
N PHE A 144 9.37 4.92 15.50
CA PHE A 144 8.46 4.65 14.39
C PHE A 144 7.43 5.75 14.19
N GLY A 145 7.27 6.21 12.96
CA GLY A 145 6.31 7.25 12.62
C GLY A 145 6.93 8.37 11.79
N ALA A 146 6.05 9.23 11.32
CA ALA A 146 6.40 10.34 10.45
C ALA A 146 5.58 11.58 10.82
N ASN A 147 6.23 12.74 10.80
CA ASN A 147 5.59 14.03 10.97
C ASN A 147 5.82 14.88 9.73
N VAL A 148 4.80 15.65 9.36
CA VAL A 148 4.94 16.65 8.32
C VAL A 148 6.01 17.67 8.72
N ASP A 149 6.89 18.02 7.79
CA ASP A 149 7.87 19.07 7.99
C ASP A 149 7.16 20.44 8.12
N GLN A 150 7.77 21.35 8.89
CA GLN A 150 7.22 22.70 9.01
C GLN A 150 7.29 23.42 7.66
N GLY A 151 6.17 23.92 7.17
CA GLY A 151 6.09 24.67 5.91
C GLY A 151 4.66 25.05 5.52
N ASN A 152 4.56 25.99 4.58
CA ASN A 152 3.34 26.36 3.86
C ASN A 152 3.59 26.12 2.36
N PRO A 153 2.69 25.53 1.56
CA PRO A 153 1.36 24.98 1.89
C PRO A 153 1.40 23.67 2.69
N SER A 154 0.23 23.12 3.02
CA SER A 154 0.07 21.84 3.75
C SER A 154 0.82 20.70 3.05
N LEU A 155 1.97 20.27 3.58
CA LEU A 155 2.83 19.24 2.97
C LEU A 155 2.48 17.81 3.41
N GLY A 156 1.40 17.64 4.18
CA GLY A 156 0.89 16.32 4.54
C GLY A 156 0.13 15.66 3.40
N VAL A 157 -0.44 14.48 3.62
CA VAL A 157 -1.32 13.82 2.64
C VAL A 157 -2.67 14.54 2.62
N ASN A 158 -2.96 15.31 1.56
CA ASN A 158 -4.10 16.23 1.52
C ASN A 158 -5.04 16.02 0.33
N THR A 159 -4.51 15.53 -0.79
CA THR A 159 -5.25 15.35 -2.03
C THR A 159 -5.36 13.87 -2.39
N GLY A 160 -6.34 13.52 -3.24
CA GLY A 160 -6.53 12.16 -3.75
C GLY A 160 -5.35 11.58 -4.53
N SER A 161 -4.38 12.42 -4.91
CA SER A 161 -3.14 12.00 -5.58
C SER A 161 -1.96 11.84 -4.63
N ASP A 162 -2.02 12.40 -3.42
CA ASP A 162 -0.90 12.33 -2.48
C ASP A 162 -0.82 10.93 -1.87
N VAL A 163 0.37 10.34 -1.93
CA VAL A 163 0.68 9.05 -1.33
C VAL A 163 2.01 9.14 -0.61
N LEU A 164 1.96 8.95 0.71
CA LEU A 164 3.14 8.81 1.56
C LEU A 164 3.47 7.32 1.70
N GLY A 165 4.75 6.96 1.62
CA GLY A 165 5.23 5.62 1.98
C GLY A 165 6.09 5.62 3.24
N ILE A 166 5.98 4.57 4.04
CA ILE A 166 6.88 4.28 5.16
C ILE A 166 7.35 2.84 5.00
N LEU A 167 8.65 2.68 4.78
CA LEU A 167 9.29 1.38 4.65
C LEU A 167 9.83 0.94 6.01
N VAL A 168 9.47 -0.27 6.44
CA VAL A 168 9.79 -0.81 7.76
C VAL A 168 10.40 -2.20 7.64
N SER A 169 11.50 -2.44 8.34
CA SER A 169 12.07 -3.77 8.53
C SER A 169 11.37 -4.51 9.66
N LEU A 170 11.16 -5.80 9.49
CA LEU A 170 10.58 -6.67 10.51
C LEU A 170 11.65 -7.18 11.48
N ASN A 171 11.28 -7.44 12.73
CA ASN A 171 12.14 -8.17 13.65
C ASN A 171 12.39 -9.59 13.13
N ASN A 172 13.55 -10.16 13.50
CA ASN A 172 13.92 -11.50 13.08
C ASN A 172 12.88 -12.52 13.55
N GLY A 173 12.44 -13.39 12.64
CA GLY A 173 11.45 -14.43 12.91
C GLY A 173 10.00 -14.01 12.67
N TYR A 174 9.74 -12.73 12.38
CA TYR A 174 8.43 -12.27 11.93
C TYR A 174 8.33 -12.22 10.40
N SER A 175 7.14 -12.50 9.91
CA SER A 175 6.75 -12.51 8.50
C SER A 175 5.64 -11.49 8.23
N PHE A 176 5.29 -11.32 6.95
CA PHE A 176 4.13 -10.48 6.59
C PHE A 176 2.81 -11.02 7.18
N ASP A 177 2.65 -12.34 7.30
CA ASP A 177 1.45 -12.94 7.87
C ASP A 177 1.31 -12.60 9.36
N ASP A 178 2.42 -12.51 10.07
CA ASP A 178 2.44 -12.05 11.47
C ASP A 178 2.01 -10.58 11.56
N ILE A 179 2.44 -9.73 10.63
CA ILE A 179 2.04 -8.32 10.57
C ILE A 179 0.55 -8.18 10.25
N SER A 180 0.05 -8.93 9.28
CA SER A 180 -1.38 -8.95 8.94
C SER A 180 -2.22 -9.40 10.14
N SER A 181 -1.76 -10.45 10.84
CA SER A 181 -2.40 -10.93 12.07
C SER A 181 -2.31 -9.90 13.20
N ALA A 182 -1.20 -9.18 13.33
CA ALA A 182 -1.02 -8.14 14.34
C ALA A 182 -1.94 -6.92 14.09
N LEU A 183 -2.09 -6.49 12.83
CA LEU A 183 -2.99 -5.40 12.44
C LEU A 183 -4.46 -5.75 12.69
N THR A 184 -4.86 -6.96 12.32
CA THR A 184 -6.24 -7.44 12.51
C THR A 184 -6.55 -7.80 13.96
N GLY A 185 -5.56 -8.29 14.70
CA GLY A 185 -5.65 -8.56 16.14
C GLY A 185 -5.57 -7.31 17.02
N GLY A 186 -5.00 -6.21 16.50
CA GLY A 186 -4.75 -4.97 17.24
C GLY A 186 -3.47 -4.97 18.09
N ALA A 187 -2.56 -5.93 17.88
CA ALA A 187 -1.23 -5.96 18.49
C ALA A 187 -0.21 -5.04 17.78
N LEU A 188 -0.51 -4.71 16.51
CA LEU A 188 0.07 -3.59 15.78
C LEU A 188 -1.09 -2.65 15.41
N ARG A 189 -0.98 -1.38 15.77
CA ARG A 189 -1.98 -0.35 15.44
C ARG A 189 -1.29 0.85 14.84
N ILE A 190 -1.93 1.45 13.84
CA ILE A 190 -1.45 2.63 13.15
C ILE A 190 -2.37 3.78 13.49
N GLY A 191 -1.79 4.79 14.11
CA GLY A 191 -2.46 6.00 14.54
C GLY A 191 -2.12 7.17 13.63
N MET A 192 -3.07 8.05 13.37
CA MET A 192 -2.84 9.26 12.58
C MET A 192 -3.49 10.46 13.25
N HIS A 193 -2.78 11.59 13.22
CA HIS A 193 -3.36 12.89 13.56
C HIS A 193 -3.64 13.66 12.28
N VAL A 194 -4.93 13.92 12.05
CA VAL A 194 -5.44 14.57 10.84
C VAL A 194 -5.88 15.98 11.20
N ARG A 195 -5.44 16.95 10.41
CA ARG A 195 -5.65 18.38 10.63
C ARG A 195 -6.41 19.00 9.46
N SER A 196 -6.81 20.26 9.63
CA SER A 196 -7.48 21.04 8.59
C SER A 196 -8.74 20.34 8.05
N ILE A 197 -9.49 19.68 8.94
CA ILE A 197 -10.70 18.93 8.59
C ILE A 197 -11.84 19.90 8.30
N GLY A 198 -12.44 19.74 7.12
CA GLY A 198 -13.57 20.53 6.65
C GLY A 198 -13.27 22.03 6.58
N ALA A 199 -14.33 22.83 6.44
CA ALA A 199 -14.21 24.29 6.37
C ALA A 199 -13.80 24.94 7.70
N ALA A 200 -14.05 24.26 8.82
CA ALA A 200 -13.71 24.77 10.15
C ALA A 200 -12.23 24.57 10.50
N GLY A 201 -11.49 23.74 9.75
CA GLY A 201 -10.05 23.55 9.93
C GLY A 201 -9.68 22.79 11.21
N ALA A 202 -10.59 21.95 11.72
CA ALA A 202 -10.40 21.20 12.96
C ALA A 202 -9.36 20.08 12.81
N SER A 203 -9.08 19.37 13.90
CA SER A 203 -8.22 18.19 13.90
C SER A 203 -8.83 17.05 14.69
N ASP A 204 -8.61 15.82 14.22
CA ASP A 204 -9.05 14.59 14.86
C ASP A 204 -7.96 13.53 14.72
N SER A 205 -7.97 12.58 15.64
CA SER A 205 -7.07 11.43 15.60
C SER A 205 -7.83 10.16 15.25
N TYR A 206 -7.12 9.26 14.60
CA TYR A 206 -7.67 8.07 13.97
C TYR A 206 -6.77 6.87 14.24
N ILE A 207 -7.36 5.68 14.40
CA ILE A 207 -6.62 4.40 14.47
C ILE A 207 -7.18 3.48 13.38
N ASN A 208 -6.29 2.70 12.74
CA ASN A 208 -6.71 1.76 11.70
C ASN A 208 -7.75 0.77 12.24
N ASN A 209 -8.69 0.41 11.38
CA ASN A 209 -9.65 -0.64 11.69
C ASN A 209 -8.97 -2.00 11.69
N ARG A 210 -9.55 -2.92 12.47
CA ARG A 210 -9.06 -4.30 12.60
C ARG A 210 -9.55 -5.23 11.49
N ILE A 211 -10.46 -4.73 10.65
CA ILE A 211 -11.03 -5.48 9.54
C ILE A 211 -10.41 -4.90 8.27
N PRO A 212 -9.66 -5.70 7.48
CA PRO A 212 -9.19 -5.25 6.19
C PRO A 212 -10.37 -4.86 5.31
N THR A 213 -10.18 -3.80 4.55
CA THR A 213 -11.17 -3.36 3.56
C THR A 213 -10.85 -4.06 2.25
N GLU A 214 -11.86 -4.51 1.52
CA GLU A 214 -11.67 -5.07 0.18
C GLU A 214 -10.89 -4.06 -0.67
N THR A 215 -9.66 -4.44 -1.02
CA THR A 215 -8.82 -3.62 -1.89
C THR A 215 -9.44 -3.66 -3.27
N ILE A 216 -9.90 -2.52 -3.79
CA ILE A 216 -10.26 -2.42 -5.22
C ILE A 216 -8.96 -2.28 -6.04
N SER A 217 -8.01 -3.19 -5.85
CA SER A 217 -6.75 -3.21 -6.59
C SER A 217 -6.45 -4.60 -7.13
N GLY A 218 -7.42 -5.13 -7.87
CA GLY A 218 -7.11 -5.96 -9.02
C GLY A 218 -7.54 -5.15 -10.22
N VAL A 219 -6.60 -4.55 -10.96
CA VAL A 219 -6.90 -4.11 -12.33
C VAL A 219 -7.46 -5.35 -13.02
N PRO A 220 -8.75 -5.36 -13.44
CA PRO A 220 -9.28 -6.51 -14.15
C PRO A 220 -8.35 -6.74 -15.33
N LEU A 221 -7.84 -7.96 -15.49
CA LEU A 221 -7.19 -8.35 -16.74
C LEU A 221 -8.14 -7.86 -17.83
N PRO A 222 -7.72 -6.91 -18.69
CA PRO A 222 -8.65 -6.32 -19.62
C PRO A 222 -9.24 -7.49 -20.41
N ALA A 223 -10.56 -7.49 -20.62
CA ALA A 223 -11.23 -8.60 -21.31
C ALA A 223 -10.58 -8.90 -22.69
N SER A 224 -9.80 -7.94 -23.21
CA SER A 224 -8.88 -8.11 -24.33
C SER A 224 -7.89 -9.26 -24.17
N ALA A 225 -7.39 -9.61 -22.99
CA ALA A 225 -6.50 -10.77 -22.79
C ALA A 225 -7.22 -12.09 -23.16
N TRP A 226 -8.49 -12.23 -22.76
CA TRP A 226 -9.33 -13.37 -23.15
C TRP A 226 -9.72 -13.34 -24.63
N MET A 227 -9.99 -12.15 -25.18
CA MET A 227 -10.28 -11.99 -26.62
C MET A 227 -9.06 -12.21 -27.52
N PHE A 228 -7.86 -11.85 -27.07
CA PHE A 228 -6.62 -12.13 -27.78
C PHE A 228 -6.34 -13.63 -27.82
N LEU A 229 -6.59 -14.33 -26.72
CA LEU A 229 -6.42 -15.78 -26.68
C LEU A 229 -7.41 -16.50 -27.60
N SER A 230 -8.68 -16.09 -27.61
CA SER A 230 -9.68 -16.67 -28.52
C SER A 230 -9.43 -16.30 -29.98
N GLY A 231 -9.00 -15.07 -30.26
CA GLY A 231 -8.59 -14.62 -31.59
C GLY A 231 -7.39 -15.40 -32.13
N LEU A 232 -6.39 -15.69 -31.30
CA LEU A 232 -5.20 -16.45 -31.69
C LEU A 232 -5.52 -17.91 -32.03
N VAL A 233 -6.34 -18.57 -31.22
CA VAL A 233 -6.82 -19.94 -31.49
C VAL A 233 -7.64 -19.98 -32.78
N GLY A 234 -8.51 -19.00 -33.00
CA GLY A 234 -9.27 -18.86 -34.24
C GLY A 234 -8.37 -18.67 -35.46
N PHE A 235 -7.33 -17.84 -35.36
CA PHE A 235 -6.40 -17.56 -36.45
C PHE A 235 -5.54 -18.78 -36.80
N LEU A 236 -5.02 -19.51 -35.82
CA LEU A 236 -4.27 -20.76 -36.02
C LEU A 236 -5.18 -21.86 -36.64
N GLY A 237 -6.44 -21.92 -36.23
CA GLY A 237 -7.44 -22.80 -36.83
C GLY A 237 -7.73 -22.46 -38.30
N TRP A 238 -7.75 -21.18 -38.65
CA TRP A 238 -7.98 -20.72 -40.03
C TRP A 238 -6.79 -20.99 -40.95
N GLN A 239 -5.55 -20.78 -40.48
CA GLN A 239 -4.36 -21.09 -41.27
C GLN A 239 -4.26 -22.58 -41.61
N ARG A 240 -4.65 -23.48 -40.70
CA ARG A 240 -4.70 -24.93 -40.97
C ARG A 240 -5.67 -25.31 -42.09
N ARG A 241 -6.78 -24.58 -42.22
CA ARG A 241 -7.75 -24.83 -43.30
C ARG A 241 -7.25 -24.38 -44.67
N LYS A 242 -6.45 -23.32 -44.73
CA LYS A 242 -5.84 -22.86 -45.99
C LYS A 242 -4.67 -23.71 -46.47
N ALA A 243 -3.98 -24.41 -45.57
CA ALA A 243 -2.89 -25.33 -45.94
C ALA A 243 -3.37 -26.73 -46.35
N ALA A 244 -4.65 -27.05 -46.11
CA ALA A 244 -5.27 -28.34 -46.43
C ALA A 244 -6.23 -28.27 -47.64
N ALA A 245 -6.32 -27.11 -48.30
CA ALA A 245 -7.00 -26.89 -49.58
C ALA A 245 -5.95 -26.58 -50.64
#